data_AF-A0A7V1HWC9-F1
#
_entry.id   AF-A0A7V1HWC9-F1
#
_cell.length_a   1.000
_cell.length_b   1.000
_cell.length_c   1.000
_cell.angle_alpha   90.00
_cell.angle_beta   90.00
_cell.angle_gamma   90.00
#
_symmetry.space_group_name_H-M   'P 1'
#
loop_
_entity.id
_entity.type
_entity.pdbx_description
1 polymer ?
#
loop_
_entity_poly.entity_id
_entity_poly.type
_entity_poly.pdbx_seq_one_letter_code
_entity_poly.pdbx_strand_id
1 'polypeptide(L)'
;YSSLTKSTGFGGRFGGGIAYDGSFYASLSTMKYFGGGISQRTGTIGLGGGGFKLHYENDFHVLGLTNKMKISDGGDRWRTAAITASYGDLSVGFTLFTGDPGPSGNRPFRNINGHYTYVAENGSSPDQYRFGAAFIGYKNYRAGWNSEGIRHVIQNRVAHDILTGGSAKWFKRLDPVYPGRFYGGIFNNSKYSLWE
;
A
#
# COMPACT_ATOMS: atom_id res chain seq x y z
N TYR A 1 13.79 4.29 0.62
CA TYR A 1 13.82 2.80 0.70
C TYR A 1 14.86 2.27 1.69
N SER A 2 16.08 2.83 1.74
CA SER A 2 17.13 2.39 2.69
C SER A 2 16.77 2.54 4.18
N SER A 3 15.87 3.47 4.55
CA SER A 3 15.41 3.64 5.94
C SER A 3 14.40 2.60 6.41
N LEU A 4 13.77 1.86 5.49
CA LEU A 4 12.76 0.85 5.81
C LEU A 4 13.37 -0.54 5.87
N THR A 5 14.31 -0.85 4.97
CA THR A 5 14.89 -2.18 4.86
C THR A 5 16.24 -2.22 5.53
N LYS A 6 16.49 -3.19 6.41
CA LYS A 6 17.81 -3.41 7.07
C LYS A 6 18.93 -3.83 6.09
N SER A 7 18.73 -3.59 4.80
CA SER A 7 19.62 -3.85 3.68
C SER A 7 20.14 -2.52 3.13
N THR A 8 21.46 -2.40 3.07
CA THR A 8 22.17 -1.28 2.41
C THR A 8 22.42 -1.64 0.94
N GLY A 9 22.14 -0.72 0.03
CA GLY A 9 22.42 -0.90 -1.40
C GLY A 9 21.58 0.00 -2.30
N PHE A 10 21.86 -0.03 -3.60
CA PHE A 10 21.06 0.66 -4.59
C PHE A 10 19.67 0.02 -4.69
N GLY A 11 18.64 0.85 -4.54
CA GLY A 11 17.26 0.49 -4.81
C GLY A 11 16.71 1.38 -5.91
N GLY A 12 15.81 0.83 -6.70
CA GLY A 12 15.21 1.55 -7.82
C GLY A 12 13.82 1.06 -8.14
N ARG A 13 13.19 1.74 -9.09
CA ARG A 13 11.90 1.37 -9.64
C ARG A 13 11.85 1.65 -11.13
N PHE A 14 11.14 0.79 -11.86
CA PHE A 14 10.87 0.96 -13.28
C PHE A 14 9.45 0.48 -13.56
N GLY A 15 8.73 1.21 -14.40
CA GLY A 15 7.33 0.96 -14.67
C GLY A 15 6.81 1.83 -15.80
N GLY A 16 5.53 1.64 -16.11
CA GLY A 16 4.85 2.36 -17.17
C GLY A 16 3.34 2.21 -17.04
N GLY A 17 2.61 3.03 -17.78
CA GLY A 17 1.16 2.99 -17.77
C GLY A 17 0.55 3.88 -18.83
N ILE A 18 -0.77 3.71 -18.98
CA ILE A 18 -1.62 4.51 -19.86
C ILE A 18 -2.55 5.36 -19.00
N ALA A 19 -2.81 6.58 -19.43
CA ALA A 19 -3.76 7.47 -18.79
C ALA A 19 -4.53 8.25 -19.86
N TYR A 20 -5.83 8.33 -19.67
CA TYR A 20 -6.73 9.24 -20.35
C TYR A 20 -7.21 10.30 -19.36
N ASP A 21 -7.10 11.57 -19.74
CA ASP A 21 -7.39 12.73 -18.90
C ASP A 21 -8.18 13.74 -19.74
N GLY A 22 -9.49 13.49 -19.86
CA GLY A 22 -10.42 14.28 -20.69
C GLY A 22 -11.74 14.55 -19.96
N SER A 23 -12.87 14.27 -20.61
CA SER A 23 -14.20 14.40 -19.99
C SER A 23 -14.39 13.48 -18.78
N PHE A 24 -13.67 12.36 -18.77
CA PHE A 24 -13.45 11.49 -17.64
C PHE A 24 -11.95 11.22 -17.48
N TYR A 25 -11.57 10.71 -16.32
CA TYR A 25 -10.22 10.26 -16.04
C TYR A 25 -10.19 8.74 -15.89
N ALA A 26 -9.25 8.10 -16.55
CA ALA A 26 -8.96 6.69 -16.38
C ALA A 26 -7.47 6.43 -16.55
N SER A 27 -6.86 5.64 -15.68
CA SER A 27 -5.47 5.23 -15.82
C SER A 27 -5.23 3.81 -15.35
N LEU A 28 -4.23 3.17 -15.95
CA LEU A 28 -3.72 1.88 -15.54
C LEU A 28 -2.20 1.91 -15.66
N SER A 29 -1.50 1.55 -14.59
CA SER A 29 -0.04 1.45 -14.59
C SER A 29 0.45 0.28 -13.75
N THR A 30 1.72 -0.06 -13.95
CA THR A 30 2.45 -1.03 -13.14
C THR A 30 3.82 -0.48 -12.79
N MET A 31 4.30 -0.80 -11.58
CA MET A 31 5.61 -0.38 -11.10
C MET A 31 6.34 -1.59 -10.50
N LYS A 32 7.56 -1.86 -10.99
CA LYS A 32 8.46 -2.85 -10.42
C LYS A 32 9.50 -2.14 -9.56
N TYR A 33 9.57 -2.51 -8.29
CA TYR A 33 10.58 -2.10 -7.34
C TYR A 33 11.66 -3.17 -7.22
N PHE A 34 12.90 -2.75 -7.05
CA PHE A 34 14.05 -3.64 -6.86
C PHE A 34 15.06 -3.04 -5.88
N GLY A 35 15.87 -3.91 -5.29
CA GLY A 35 16.87 -3.54 -4.28
C GLY A 35 16.29 -3.47 -2.86
N GLY A 36 17.18 -3.34 -1.88
CA GLY A 36 16.81 -3.29 -0.45
C GLY A 36 16.19 -4.58 0.10
N GLY A 37 16.26 -5.70 -0.63
CA GLY A 37 15.61 -6.96 -0.21
C GLY A 37 14.07 -6.94 -0.26
N ILE A 38 13.45 -5.95 -0.91
CA ILE A 38 11.98 -5.76 -0.99
C ILE A 38 11.48 -5.59 -2.44
N SER A 39 11.96 -6.46 -3.33
CA SER A 39 11.61 -6.44 -4.74
C SER A 39 10.15 -6.83 -4.96
N GLN A 40 9.37 -5.94 -5.55
CA GLN A 40 7.91 -6.06 -5.62
C GLN A 40 7.37 -5.52 -6.94
N ARG A 41 6.18 -5.98 -7.35
CA ARG A 41 5.40 -5.32 -8.40
C ARG A 41 4.05 -4.88 -7.86
N THR A 42 3.72 -3.61 -8.04
CA THR A 42 2.40 -3.05 -7.77
C THR A 42 1.70 -2.67 -9.06
N GLY A 43 0.37 -2.60 -9.00
CA GLY A 43 -0.48 -2.05 -10.05
C GLY A 43 -1.31 -0.89 -9.53
N THR A 44 -1.49 0.13 -10.35
CA THR A 44 -2.30 1.32 -10.02
C THR A 44 -3.44 1.47 -11.01
N ILE A 45 -4.64 1.68 -10.49
CA ILE A 45 -5.81 2.10 -11.28
C ILE A 45 -6.22 3.50 -10.83
N GLY A 46 -6.52 4.36 -11.80
CA GLY A 46 -7.08 5.67 -11.57
C GLY A 46 -8.42 5.81 -12.29
N LEU A 47 -9.40 6.43 -11.64
CA LEU A 47 -10.71 6.75 -12.19
C LEU A 47 -11.16 8.13 -11.73
N GLY A 48 -11.94 8.84 -12.55
CA GLY A 48 -12.42 10.16 -12.18
C GLY A 48 -13.30 10.84 -13.22
N GLY A 49 -13.75 12.05 -12.89
CA GLY A 49 -14.63 12.88 -13.71
C GLY A 49 -15.01 14.15 -12.97
N GLY A 50 -15.32 15.23 -13.70
CA GLY A 50 -15.77 16.49 -13.09
C GLY A 50 -14.80 17.12 -12.08
N GLY A 51 -13.49 16.96 -12.29
CA GLY A 51 -12.45 17.45 -11.39
C GLY A 51 -12.07 16.50 -10.25
N PHE A 52 -12.86 15.46 -9.99
CA PHE A 52 -12.53 14.39 -9.03
C PHE A 52 -11.64 13.33 -9.67
N LYS A 53 -10.63 12.86 -8.94
CA LYS A 53 -9.79 11.71 -9.31
C LYS A 53 -9.55 10.82 -8.09
N LEU A 54 -9.65 9.51 -8.28
CA LEU A 54 -9.34 8.48 -7.30
C LEU A 54 -8.28 7.56 -7.89
N HIS A 55 -7.19 7.38 -7.16
CA HIS A 55 -6.12 6.44 -7.46
C HIS A 55 -6.05 5.38 -6.38
N TYR A 56 -5.89 4.14 -6.81
CA TYR A 56 -5.70 2.98 -5.96
C TYR A 56 -4.49 2.18 -6.47
N GLU A 57 -3.49 1.99 -5.62
CA GLU A 57 -2.32 1.14 -5.89
C GLU A 57 -2.24 0.01 -4.87
N ASN A 58 -2.02 -1.22 -5.34
CA ASN A 58 -1.89 -2.40 -4.48
C ASN A 58 -0.97 -3.44 -5.15
N ASP A 59 -0.39 -4.32 -4.34
CA ASP A 59 0.36 -5.50 -4.75
C ASP A 59 -0.50 -6.78 -4.88
N PHE A 60 -1.67 -6.81 -4.23
CA PHE A 60 -2.57 -7.95 -4.14
C PHE A 60 -3.78 -7.83 -5.09
N HIS A 61 -4.74 -6.96 -4.78
CA HIS A 61 -6.07 -6.96 -5.40
C HIS A 61 -6.51 -5.54 -5.74
N VAL A 62 -6.48 -5.14 -7.01
CA VAL A 62 -7.27 -3.98 -7.44
C VAL A 62 -8.67 -4.45 -7.80
N LEU A 63 -9.61 -4.29 -6.87
CA LEU A 63 -11.06 -4.49 -7.09
C LEU A 63 -11.41 -5.83 -7.79
N GLY A 64 -10.68 -6.91 -7.51
CA GLY A 64 -10.88 -8.23 -8.13
C GLY A 64 -10.44 -8.36 -9.60
N LEU A 65 -9.94 -7.28 -10.22
CA LEU A 65 -9.51 -7.25 -11.63
C LEU A 65 -8.07 -7.77 -11.82
N THR A 66 -7.21 -7.71 -10.79
CA THR A 66 -5.76 -7.95 -10.96
C THR A 66 -5.32 -9.39 -10.93
N ASN A 67 -6.05 -10.29 -10.26
CA ASN A 67 -5.70 -11.72 -10.24
C ASN A 67 -5.75 -12.36 -11.64
N LYS A 68 -6.51 -11.79 -12.57
CA LYS A 68 -6.55 -12.25 -13.97
C LYS A 68 -5.51 -11.56 -14.87
N MET A 69 -5.08 -10.34 -14.53
CA MET A 69 -4.20 -9.53 -15.38
C MET A 69 -2.70 -9.58 -15.02
N LYS A 70 -2.31 -10.23 -13.90
CA LYS A 70 -0.90 -10.37 -13.43
C LYS A 70 -0.09 -9.06 -13.39
N ILE A 71 -0.77 -7.93 -13.13
CA ILE A 71 -0.12 -6.61 -13.04
C ILE A 71 0.51 -6.34 -11.67
N SER A 72 0.32 -7.24 -10.70
CA SER A 72 0.86 -7.19 -9.35
C SER A 72 1.24 -8.61 -8.87
N ASP A 73 2.01 -8.73 -7.78
CA ASP A 73 2.61 -10.01 -7.35
C ASP A 73 1.76 -10.86 -6.38
N GLY A 74 0.63 -10.35 -5.89
CA GLY A 74 -0.31 -11.12 -5.06
C GLY A 74 0.17 -11.29 -3.62
N GLY A 75 1.06 -10.42 -3.13
CA GLY A 75 1.82 -10.64 -1.90
C GLY A 75 1.17 -10.23 -0.58
N ASP A 76 0.32 -9.20 -0.55
CA ASP A 76 -0.07 -8.50 0.69
C ASP A 76 1.17 -8.20 1.57
N ARG A 77 2.26 -7.75 0.93
CA ARG A 77 3.56 -7.54 1.57
C ARG A 77 4.12 -6.19 1.18
N TRP A 78 5.00 -5.62 1.99
CA TRP A 78 5.70 -4.38 1.65
C TRP A 78 4.72 -3.30 1.21
N ARG A 79 4.66 -2.89 -0.06
CA ARG A 79 3.73 -1.86 -0.56
C ARG A 79 2.31 -2.42 -0.72
N THR A 80 1.67 -2.69 0.40
CA THR A 80 0.36 -3.33 0.46
C THR A 80 -0.74 -2.49 -0.17
N ALA A 81 -0.87 -1.22 0.17
CA ALA A 81 -1.97 -0.42 -0.37
C ALA A 81 -1.66 1.06 -0.32
N ALA A 82 -2.12 1.78 -1.33
CA ALA A 82 -2.15 3.23 -1.34
C ALA A 82 -3.43 3.73 -2.01
N ILE A 83 -4.06 4.74 -1.42
CA ILE A 83 -5.20 5.44 -2.01
C ILE A 83 -4.92 6.93 -2.01
N THR A 84 -5.30 7.61 -3.09
CA THR A 84 -5.38 9.06 -3.11
C THR A 84 -6.66 9.48 -3.81
N ALA A 85 -7.46 10.30 -3.13
CA ALA A 85 -8.60 10.98 -3.70
C ALA A 85 -8.28 12.47 -3.81
N SER A 86 -8.60 13.08 -4.94
CA SER A 86 -8.32 14.49 -5.20
C SER A 86 -9.47 15.19 -5.90
N TYR A 87 -9.62 16.48 -5.61
CA TYR A 87 -10.52 17.39 -6.31
C TYR A 87 -9.81 18.71 -6.58
N GLY A 88 -9.54 19.00 -7.87
CA GLY A 88 -8.66 20.10 -8.25
C GLY A 88 -7.27 19.94 -7.63
N ASP A 89 -6.83 20.95 -6.87
CA ASP A 89 -5.52 20.94 -6.21
C ASP A 89 -5.52 20.24 -4.83
N LEU A 90 -6.70 19.93 -4.28
CA LEU A 90 -6.81 19.29 -2.96
C LEU A 90 -6.71 17.77 -3.08
N SER A 91 -6.02 17.14 -2.14
CA SER A 91 -5.93 15.69 -2.06
C SER A 91 -5.97 15.18 -0.63
N VAL A 92 -6.49 13.97 -0.46
CA VAL A 92 -6.38 13.17 0.77
C VAL A 92 -5.99 11.76 0.39
N GLY A 93 -5.29 11.06 1.26
CA GLY A 93 -4.88 9.71 0.94
C GLY A 93 -4.20 8.98 2.08
N PHE A 94 -3.84 7.74 1.80
CA PHE A 94 -3.07 6.92 2.72
C PHE A 94 -2.13 5.98 1.96
N THR A 95 -1.10 5.50 2.67
CA THR A 95 -0.16 4.48 2.21
C THR A 95 0.12 3.50 3.36
N LEU A 96 0.14 2.20 3.04
CA LEU A 96 0.29 1.10 3.98
C LEU A 96 1.47 0.23 3.58
N PHE A 97 2.42 0.05 4.50
CA PHE A 97 3.56 -0.84 4.31
C PHE A 97 3.66 -1.92 5.39
N THR A 98 3.84 -3.18 4.99
CA THR A 98 3.92 -4.33 5.90
C THR A 98 5.16 -5.22 5.68
N GLY A 99 5.33 -6.21 6.53
CA GLY A 99 6.31 -7.27 6.34
C GLY A 99 5.88 -8.29 5.28
N ASP A 100 6.62 -9.39 5.16
CA ASP A 100 6.31 -10.44 4.18
C ASP A 100 5.69 -11.64 4.91
N PRO A 101 4.39 -11.93 4.77
CA PRO A 101 3.77 -13.09 5.40
C PRO A 101 4.16 -14.42 4.73
N GLY A 102 4.99 -14.39 3.68
CA GLY A 102 5.44 -15.55 2.94
C GLY A 102 4.70 -15.70 1.59
N PRO A 103 5.15 -16.68 0.77
CA PRO A 103 4.56 -16.93 -0.53
C PRO A 103 3.07 -17.30 -0.39
N SER A 104 2.27 -16.87 -1.36
CA SER A 104 0.83 -17.20 -1.40
C SER A 104 0.63 -18.72 -1.33
N GLY A 105 -0.35 -19.16 -0.53
CA GLY A 105 -0.62 -20.58 -0.27
C GLY A 105 0.21 -21.23 0.84
N ASN A 106 1.28 -20.60 1.31
CA ASN A 106 2.12 -21.12 2.41
C ASN A 106 2.40 -20.06 3.49
N ARG A 107 1.40 -19.21 3.77
CA ARG A 107 1.49 -18.15 4.78
C ARG A 107 1.05 -18.70 6.13
N PRO A 108 1.93 -18.82 7.14
CA PRO A 108 1.53 -19.29 8.46
C PRO A 108 0.65 -18.24 9.15
N PHE A 109 -0.42 -18.70 9.78
CA PHE A 109 -1.35 -17.87 10.54
C PHE A 109 -1.86 -18.61 11.78
N ARG A 110 -2.27 -17.84 12.79
CA ARG A 110 -2.88 -18.37 14.02
C ARG A 110 -4.11 -17.54 14.37
N ASN A 111 -5.08 -18.14 15.07
CA ASN A 111 -6.16 -17.35 15.66
C ASN A 111 -5.62 -16.63 16.91
N ILE A 112 -5.64 -15.30 16.88
CA ILE A 112 -5.22 -14.44 17.98
C ILE A 112 -6.38 -13.50 18.28
N ASN A 113 -6.94 -13.60 19.49
CA ASN A 113 -8.06 -12.77 19.94
C ASN A 113 -9.27 -12.76 18.98
N GLY A 114 -9.59 -13.93 18.39
CA GLY A 114 -10.74 -14.07 17.48
C GLY A 114 -10.43 -13.76 16.01
N HIS A 115 -9.20 -13.35 15.67
CA HIS A 115 -8.81 -13.03 14.31
C HIS A 115 -7.66 -13.90 13.82
N TYR A 116 -7.81 -14.49 12.65
CA TYR A 116 -6.69 -15.18 12.00
C TYR A 116 -5.64 -14.17 11.58
N THR A 117 -4.45 -14.28 12.16
CA THR A 117 -3.36 -13.30 12.07
C THR A 117 -2.11 -13.99 11.55
N TYR A 118 -1.39 -13.35 10.61
CA TYR A 118 -0.10 -13.83 10.11
C TYR A 118 0.94 -13.90 11.24
N VAL A 119 1.76 -14.95 11.25
CA VAL A 119 2.81 -15.16 12.26
C VAL A 119 4.16 -15.38 11.59
N ALA A 120 5.26 -15.09 12.29
CA ALA A 120 6.61 -15.28 11.77
C ALA A 120 7.07 -16.74 11.97
N GLU A 121 6.81 -17.58 10.98
CA GLU A 121 7.22 -18.99 10.92
C GLU A 121 7.69 -19.35 9.50
N ASN A 122 8.48 -20.42 9.35
CA ASN A 122 8.88 -20.97 8.05
C ASN A 122 9.47 -19.93 7.07
N GLY A 123 10.26 -18.98 7.59
CA GLY A 123 10.88 -17.91 6.79
C GLY A 123 9.96 -16.73 6.46
N SER A 124 8.69 -16.74 6.89
CA SER A 124 7.84 -15.56 6.87
C SER A 124 8.29 -14.54 7.93
N SER A 125 8.08 -13.28 7.60
CA SER A 125 8.46 -12.13 8.42
C SER A 125 7.36 -11.06 8.36
N PRO A 126 6.10 -11.38 8.72
CA PRO A 126 5.00 -10.44 8.61
C PRO A 126 5.21 -9.19 9.46
N ASP A 127 6.01 -9.26 10.53
CA ASP A 127 6.25 -8.17 11.50
C ASP A 127 7.49 -7.31 11.23
N GLN A 128 8.27 -7.60 10.19
CA GLN A 128 9.58 -6.93 9.96
C GLN A 128 9.47 -5.44 9.62
N TYR A 129 8.39 -5.02 8.97
CA TYR A 129 8.16 -3.64 8.54
C TYR A 129 6.73 -3.21 8.88
N ARG A 130 6.59 -1.96 9.33
CA ARG A 130 5.30 -1.34 9.64
C ARG A 130 5.28 0.12 9.25
N PHE A 131 4.27 0.48 8.49
CA PHE A 131 3.96 1.86 8.14
C PHE A 131 2.47 1.98 7.81
N GLY A 132 1.84 3.00 8.35
CA GLY A 132 0.47 3.37 8.01
C GLY A 132 0.37 4.87 8.08
N ALA A 133 0.36 5.53 6.93
CA ALA A 133 0.34 6.97 6.87
C ALA A 133 -0.92 7.47 6.19
N ALA A 134 -1.50 8.53 6.74
CA ALA A 134 -2.60 9.28 6.13
C ALA A 134 -2.19 10.75 5.98
N PHE A 135 -2.65 11.39 4.91
CA PHE A 135 -2.31 12.78 4.61
C PHE A 135 -3.47 13.58 4.05
N ILE A 136 -3.34 14.89 4.18
CA ILE A 136 -3.99 15.90 3.36
C ILE A 136 -2.92 16.63 2.52
N GLY A 137 -3.27 17.05 1.32
CA GLY A 137 -2.37 17.73 0.42
C GLY A 137 -3.02 18.84 -0.38
N TYR A 138 -2.19 19.79 -0.79
CA TYR A 138 -2.54 20.86 -1.72
C TYR A 138 -1.42 20.98 -2.75
N LYS A 139 -1.75 20.76 -4.03
CA LYS A 139 -0.77 20.61 -5.11
C LYS A 139 0.28 19.56 -4.74
N ASN A 140 1.54 19.98 -4.65
CA ASN A 140 2.69 19.12 -4.40
C ASN A 140 3.01 19.01 -2.90
N TYR A 141 2.31 19.76 -2.05
CA TYR A 141 2.54 19.77 -0.61
C TYR A 141 1.66 18.73 0.06
N ARG A 142 2.24 17.92 0.93
CA ARG A 142 1.49 16.98 1.79
C ARG A 142 1.90 17.17 3.23
N ALA A 143 0.94 17.04 4.13
CA ALA A 143 1.13 16.96 5.57
C ALA A 143 0.28 15.79 6.09
N GLY A 144 0.84 15.02 7.01
CA GLY A 144 0.21 13.79 7.43
C GLY A 144 0.74 13.23 8.73
N TRP A 145 0.16 12.10 9.11
CA TRP A 145 0.52 11.35 10.30
C TRP A 145 0.75 9.90 9.93
N ASN A 146 1.87 9.33 10.38
CA ASN A 146 2.14 7.90 10.31
C ASN A 146 1.89 7.29 11.70
N SER A 147 1.17 6.18 11.78
CA SER A 147 1.06 5.35 12.98
C SER A 147 0.63 3.92 12.66
N GLU A 148 0.98 2.98 13.54
CA GLU A 148 0.44 1.61 13.45
C GLU A 148 -1.09 1.57 13.61
N GLY A 149 -1.66 2.51 14.36
CA GLY A 149 -3.11 2.66 14.49
C GLY A 149 -3.80 2.93 13.14
N ILE A 150 -3.23 3.80 12.30
CA ILE A 150 -3.74 4.06 10.94
C ILE A 150 -3.70 2.79 10.11
N ARG A 151 -2.57 2.06 10.12
CA ARG A 151 -2.45 0.78 9.41
C ARG A 151 -3.50 -0.22 9.88
N HIS A 152 -3.66 -0.38 11.19
CA HIS A 152 -4.62 -1.31 11.76
C HIS A 152 -6.06 -1.02 11.33
N VAL A 153 -6.49 0.25 11.41
CA VAL A 153 -7.84 0.64 11.00
C VAL A 153 -8.06 0.37 9.51
N ILE A 154 -7.15 0.82 8.65
CA ILE A 154 -7.35 0.72 7.21
C ILE A 154 -7.21 -0.72 6.71
N GLN A 155 -6.19 -1.44 7.16
CA GLN A 155 -5.90 -2.78 6.67
C GLN A 155 -6.71 -3.85 7.38
N ASN A 156 -6.59 -3.98 8.71
CA ASN A 156 -7.23 -5.09 9.42
C ASN A 156 -8.75 -4.89 9.48
N ARG A 157 -9.21 -3.69 9.83
CA ARG A 157 -10.64 -3.43 10.06
C ARG A 157 -11.39 -3.16 8.76
N VAL A 158 -10.90 -2.26 7.92
CA VAL A 158 -11.61 -1.91 6.67
C VAL A 158 -11.34 -2.95 5.59
N ALA A 159 -10.09 -3.17 5.20
CA ALA A 159 -9.83 -4.09 4.10
C ALA A 159 -10.13 -5.55 4.48
N HIS A 160 -9.58 -6.06 5.58
CA HIS A 160 -9.64 -7.49 5.86
C HIS A 160 -11.00 -7.92 6.43
N ASP A 161 -11.56 -7.19 7.39
CA ASP A 161 -12.89 -7.56 7.91
C ASP A 161 -14.02 -7.17 6.96
N ILE A 162 -14.07 -5.90 6.53
CA ILE A 162 -15.23 -5.38 5.78
C ILE A 162 -15.14 -5.74 4.29
N LEU A 163 -14.07 -5.33 3.60
CA LEU A 163 -14.00 -5.47 2.13
C LEU A 163 -13.79 -6.92 1.66
N THR A 164 -13.14 -7.76 2.47
CA THR A 164 -12.97 -9.19 2.14
C THR A 164 -13.90 -10.12 2.92
N GLY A 165 -14.82 -9.57 3.73
CA GLY A 165 -15.73 -10.36 4.57
C GLY A 165 -14.99 -11.26 5.58
N GLY A 166 -13.85 -10.81 6.10
CA GLY A 166 -13.02 -11.57 7.05
C GLY A 166 -12.18 -12.69 6.44
N SER A 167 -12.14 -12.83 5.10
CA SER A 167 -11.36 -13.87 4.44
C SER A 167 -9.85 -13.58 4.47
N ALA A 168 -9.44 -12.31 4.40
CA ALA A 168 -8.05 -11.89 4.55
C ALA A 168 -7.59 -11.96 6.03
N LYS A 169 -6.31 -12.28 6.22
CA LYS A 169 -5.73 -12.53 7.54
C LYS A 169 -5.10 -11.25 8.08
N TRP A 170 -5.22 -10.98 9.38
CA TRP A 170 -4.70 -9.77 9.99
C TRP A 170 -3.17 -9.74 10.04
N PHE A 171 -2.61 -8.53 10.05
CA PHE A 171 -1.27 -8.30 10.58
C PHE A 171 -1.34 -7.98 12.06
N LYS A 172 -0.37 -8.50 12.83
CA LYS A 172 -0.24 -8.19 14.25
C LYS A 172 -0.02 -6.69 14.45
N ARG A 173 -0.73 -6.13 15.44
CA ARG A 173 -0.59 -4.74 15.86
C ARG A 173 0.70 -4.57 16.67
N LEU A 174 1.55 -3.62 16.26
CA LEU A 174 2.88 -3.38 16.83
C LEU A 174 3.02 -1.98 17.48
N ASP A 175 1.93 -1.40 17.98
CA ASP A 175 1.85 -0.03 18.50
C ASP A 175 2.98 0.43 19.43
N PRO A 176 3.46 -0.35 20.41
CA PRO A 176 4.53 0.11 21.30
C PRO A 176 5.87 0.30 20.58
N VAL A 177 6.05 -0.34 19.42
CA VAL A 177 7.32 -0.39 18.66
C VAL A 177 7.37 0.71 17.60
N TYR A 178 6.21 1.14 17.08
CA TYR A 178 6.10 2.11 15.99
C TYR A 178 5.26 3.32 16.41
N PRO A 179 5.84 4.23 17.23
CA PRO A 179 5.13 5.42 17.70
C PRO A 179 4.77 6.33 16.53
N GLY A 180 3.63 6.99 16.66
CA GLY A 180 3.13 7.88 15.62
C GLY A 180 4.02 9.10 15.40
N ARG A 181 4.12 9.56 14.15
CA ARG A 181 4.92 10.74 13.79
C ARG A 181 4.22 11.59 12.75
N PHE A 182 4.27 12.90 12.94
CA PHE A 182 3.95 13.85 11.89
C PHE A 182 5.00 13.79 10.78
N TYR A 183 4.56 14.00 9.54
CA TYR A 183 5.44 14.23 8.41
C TYR A 183 4.83 15.26 7.48
N GLY A 184 5.68 15.95 6.73
CA GLY A 184 5.24 16.85 5.67
C GLY A 184 6.39 17.23 4.75
N GLY A 185 6.04 17.71 3.56
CA GLY A 185 7.03 18.07 2.56
C GLY A 185 6.44 18.24 1.17
N ILE A 186 7.35 18.37 0.19
CA ILE A 186 7.04 18.39 -1.23
C ILE A 186 7.15 16.97 -1.75
N PHE A 187 6.07 16.50 -2.35
CA PHE A 187 5.94 15.20 -2.98
C PHE A 187 5.67 15.42 -4.46
N ASN A 188 6.19 14.53 -5.29
CA ASN A 188 5.77 14.43 -6.66
C ASN A 188 4.30 13.93 -6.69
N ASN A 189 3.60 14.22 -7.78
CA ASN A 189 2.25 13.74 -8.00
C ASN A 189 2.29 12.81 -9.21
N SER A 190 2.98 11.69 -9.03
CA SER A 190 3.09 10.68 -10.07
C SER A 190 1.73 10.08 -10.39
N LYS A 191 1.36 10.10 -11.69
CA LYS A 191 0.16 9.41 -12.20
C LYS A 191 0.33 7.88 -12.22
N TYR A 192 1.55 7.38 -12.02
CA TYR A 192 1.91 5.98 -12.25
C TYR A 192 2.17 5.20 -10.96
N SER A 193 2.45 5.90 -9.86
CA SER A 193 2.58 5.29 -8.54
C SER A 193 2.36 6.33 -7.43
N LEU A 194 1.70 5.91 -6.37
CA LEU A 194 1.42 6.66 -5.16
C LEU A 194 2.53 6.55 -4.10
N TRP A 195 3.52 5.68 -4.31
CA TRP A 195 4.67 5.53 -3.43
C TRP A 195 5.75 6.52 -3.80
N GLU A 196 6.20 7.35 -2.87
CA GLU A 196 7.25 8.34 -3.09
C GLU A 196 8.25 8.39 -1.94
#